data_AF-A0A0D9Z8F0-F1
#
_entry.id   AF-A0A0D9Z8F0-F1
#
_cell.length_a   1.000
_cell.length_b   1.000
_cell.length_c   1.000
_cell.angle_alpha   90.00
_cell.angle_beta   90.00
_cell.angle_gamma   90.00
#
_symmetry.space_group_name_H-M   'P 1'
#
loop_
_entity.id
_entity.type
_entity.pdbx_description
1 polymer ?
#
loop_
_entity_poly.entity_id
_entity_poly.type
_entity_poly.pdbx_seq_one_letter_code
_entity_poly.pdbx_strand_id
1 'polypeptide(L)'
;MHRREFALFLLYLKMDTHALPLLCILCLITLLQLDGGAAISGGTNDGSERWGYVQVRPKAHLFWWYYRSPQRVSSPGGKPWPTILWLQGGPVHTSLHLNSNHV
;
A
#
# COMPACT_ATOMS: atom_id res chain seq x y z
N MET A 1 37.15 5.82 -11.22
CA MET A 1 36.39 5.43 -10.00
C MET A 1 35.99 6.71 -9.27
N HIS A 2 34.71 6.87 -9.00
CA HIS A 2 33.97 8.13 -9.15
C HIS A 2 34.10 9.04 -7.89
N ARG A 3 34.39 10.34 -8.04
CA ARG A 3 34.60 11.33 -6.95
C ARG A 3 33.53 11.29 -5.83
N ARG A 4 32.33 10.81 -6.14
CA ARG A 4 31.20 10.70 -5.21
C ARG A 4 31.39 9.60 -4.17
N GLU A 5 32.01 8.48 -4.56
CA GLU A 5 32.25 7.36 -3.65
C GLU A 5 33.37 7.69 -2.66
N PHE A 6 34.38 8.44 -3.10
CA PHE A 6 35.44 8.96 -2.23
C PHE A 6 34.92 9.92 -1.16
N ALA A 7 33.96 10.80 -1.49
CA ALA A 7 33.38 11.72 -0.52
C ALA A 7 32.58 11.01 0.57
N LEU A 8 31.80 9.98 0.20
CA LEU A 8 31.11 9.12 1.16
C LEU A 8 32.09 8.34 2.04
N PHE A 9 33.19 7.86 1.46
CA PHE A 9 34.24 7.14 2.17
C PHE A 9 34.99 8.04 3.18
N LEU A 10 35.25 9.30 2.82
CA LEU A 10 35.88 10.27 3.71
C LEU A 10 34.95 10.75 4.83
N LEU A 11 33.66 10.91 4.56
CA LEU A 11 32.65 11.17 5.60
C LEU A 11 32.55 9.99 6.57
N TYR A 12 32.60 8.76 6.07
CA TYR A 12 32.62 7.53 6.88
C TYR A 12 33.85 7.44 7.79
N LEU A 13 35.05 7.82 7.30
CA LEU A 13 36.29 7.84 8.10
C LEU A 13 36.35 8.99 9.12
N LYS A 14 35.59 10.08 8.91
CA LYS A 14 35.54 11.26 9.80
C LYS A 14 34.47 11.15 10.89
N MET A 15 33.51 10.22 10.75
CA MET A 15 32.41 10.04 11.69
C MET A 15 32.89 9.33 12.96
N ASP A 16 32.63 9.95 14.11
CA ASP A 16 32.88 9.34 15.42
C ASP A 16 32.15 7.99 15.52
N THR A 17 32.79 7.00 16.15
CA THR A 17 32.24 5.63 16.30
C THR A 17 30.85 5.62 16.96
N HIS A 18 30.52 6.66 17.74
CA HIS A 18 29.22 6.87 18.37
C HIS A 18 28.13 7.45 17.43
N ALA A 19 28.50 8.02 16.29
CA ALA A 19 27.59 8.57 15.29
C ALA A 19 27.09 7.50 14.28
N LEU A 20 27.82 6.41 14.12
CA LEU A 20 27.43 5.25 13.30
C LEU A 20 26.09 4.61 13.72
N PRO A 21 25.84 4.30 15.01
CA PRO A 21 24.54 3.74 15.40
C PRO A 21 23.40 4.74 15.16
N LEU A 22 23.64 6.03 15.36
CA LEU A 22 22.65 7.10 15.10
C LEU A 22 22.28 7.18 13.63
N LEU A 23 23.26 7.11 12.72
CA LEU A 23 23.02 7.08 11.28
C LEU A 23 22.28 5.80 10.87
N CYS A 24 22.68 4.65 11.42
CA CYS A 24 21.99 3.38 11.16
C CYS A 24 20.53 3.42 11.62
N ILE A 25 20.27 3.96 12.81
CA ILE A 25 18.91 4.14 13.33
C ILE A 25 18.10 5.08 12.43
N LEU A 26 18.68 6.21 12.00
CA LEU A 26 18.01 7.14 11.09
C LEU A 26 17.67 6.48 9.74
N CYS A 27 18.60 5.67 9.20
CA CYS A 27 18.41 4.93 7.96
C CYS A 27 17.34 3.83 8.10
N LEU A 28 17.28 3.16 9.25
CA LEU A 28 16.23 2.20 9.57
C LEU A 28 14.86 2.89 9.69
N ILE A 29 14.80 4.08 10.29
CA ILE A 29 13.56 4.87 10.40
C ILE A 29 13.07 5.31 9.01
N THR A 30 13.94 5.80 8.13
CA THR A 30 13.53 6.21 6.77
C THR A 30 13.08 5.02 5.93
N LEU A 31 13.71 3.86 6.08
CA LEU A 31 13.26 2.60 5.45
C LEU A 31 11.93 2.11 6.03
N LEU A 32 11.68 2.30 7.32
CA LEU A 32 10.41 1.95 7.96
C LEU A 32 9.26 2.89 7.56
N GLN A 33 9.57 4.16 7.27
CA GLN A 33 8.63 5.18 6.80
C GLN A 33 8.31 5.08 5.31
N LEU A 34 9.04 4.26 4.55
CA LEU A 34 8.68 3.82 3.20
C LEU A 34 7.53 2.80 3.26
N ASP A 35 6.50 3.10 4.05
CA ASP A 35 5.27 2.33 4.09
C ASP A 35 4.46 2.66 2.83
N GLY A 36 4.25 1.62 2.02
CA GLY A 36 3.54 1.72 0.75
C GLY A 36 2.08 2.12 0.97
N GLY A 37 1.80 3.42 0.90
CA GLY A 37 0.47 4.00 0.74
C GLY A 37 -0.49 3.70 1.88
N ALA A 38 -0.68 4.66 2.79
CA ALA A 38 -1.75 4.60 3.79
C ALA A 38 -3.09 4.25 3.12
N ALA A 39 -3.60 3.05 3.41
CA ALA A 39 -4.89 2.62 2.90
C ALA A 39 -5.98 3.44 3.59
N ILE A 40 -6.63 4.34 2.85
CA ILE A 40 -7.85 5.00 3.32
C ILE A 40 -8.92 3.91 3.41
N SER A 41 -9.25 3.49 4.63
CA SER A 41 -10.27 2.46 4.87
C SER A 41 -11.50 3.04 5.56
N GLY A 42 -12.64 2.96 4.90
CA GLY A 42 -13.97 3.12 5.49
C GLY A 42 -14.58 1.77 5.83
N GLY A 43 -15.64 1.77 6.62
CA GLY A 43 -16.36 0.56 6.97
C GLY A 43 -17.56 0.85 7.87
N THR A 44 -18.37 -0.17 8.10
CA THR A 44 -19.53 -0.10 8.98
C THR A 44 -19.13 -0.32 10.44
N ASN A 45 -19.87 0.25 11.39
CA ASN A 45 -19.57 0.18 12.83
C ASN A 45 -19.63 -1.26 13.39
N ASP A 46 -20.43 -2.12 12.79
CA ASP A 46 -20.55 -3.54 13.12
C ASP A 46 -19.40 -4.39 12.53
N GLY A 47 -18.53 -3.79 11.69
CA GLY A 47 -17.38 -4.43 11.08
C GLY A 47 -17.73 -5.52 10.08
N SER A 48 -18.98 -5.54 9.60
CA SER A 48 -19.43 -6.42 8.53
C SER A 48 -18.84 -5.99 7.19
N GLU A 49 -18.69 -4.68 6.97
CA GLU A 49 -18.19 -4.13 5.73
C GLU A 49 -16.95 -3.28 5.96
N ARG A 50 -15.96 -3.45 5.08
CA ARG A 50 -14.78 -2.59 5.01
C ARG A 50 -14.45 -2.33 3.55
N TRP A 51 -14.19 -1.09 3.19
CA TRP A 51 -13.79 -0.72 1.84
C TRP A 51 -12.65 0.28 1.90
N GLY A 52 -11.91 0.39 0.82
CA GLY A 52 -10.82 1.35 0.76
C GLY A 52 -10.08 1.36 -0.55
N TYR A 53 -9.03 2.16 -0.57
CA TYR A 53 -8.12 2.28 -1.70
C TYR A 53 -6.74 1.80 -1.28
N VAL A 54 -6.14 0.93 -2.10
CA VAL A 54 -4.74 0.51 -1.96
C VAL A 54 -3.94 1.03 -3.15
N GLN A 55 -2.80 1.66 -2.89
CA GLN A 55 -1.95 2.15 -3.95
C GLN A 55 -1.17 0.98 -4.57
N VAL A 56 -1.46 0.66 -5.83
CA VAL A 56 -0.80 -0.46 -6.55
C VAL A 56 0.43 0.01 -7.32
N ARG A 57 0.47 1.29 -7.71
CA ARG A 57 1.61 1.98 -8.33
C ARG A 57 1.57 3.47 -7.97
N PRO A 58 2.67 4.23 -8.13
CA PRO A 58 2.64 5.69 -8.00
C PRO A 58 1.45 6.30 -8.75
N LYS A 59 0.58 7.03 -8.03
CA LYS A 59 -0.64 7.67 -8.56
C LYS A 59 -1.74 6.72 -9.08
N ALA A 60 -1.64 5.41 -8.84
CA ALA A 60 -2.66 4.43 -9.22
C ALA A 60 -3.18 3.71 -7.97
N HIS A 61 -4.48 3.86 -7.72
CA HIS A 61 -5.16 3.29 -6.55
C HIS A 61 -6.19 2.27 -7.00
N LEU A 62 -6.16 1.08 -6.38
CA LEU A 62 -7.14 0.01 -6.55
C LEU A 62 -8.18 0.13 -5.44
N PHE A 63 -9.44 0.13 -5.81
CA PHE A 63 -10.55 0.01 -4.86
C PHE A 63 -10.73 -1.45 -4.44
N TRP A 64 -10.99 -1.68 -3.16
CA TRP A 64 -11.40 -2.98 -2.63
C TRP A 64 -12.58 -2.82 -1.67
N TRP A 65 -13.43 -3.85 -1.63
CA TRP A 65 -14.56 -3.97 -0.70
C TRP A 65 -14.61 -5.39 -0.14
N TYR A 66 -14.59 -5.49 1.19
CA TYR A 66 -14.68 -6.72 1.96
C TYR A 66 -16.02 -6.75 2.68
N TYR A 67 -16.81 -7.78 2.40
CA TYR A 67 -18.09 -8.04 3.04
C TYR A 67 -18.02 -9.34 3.85
N ARG A 68 -18.38 -9.27 5.13
CA ARG A 68 -18.43 -10.41 6.05
C ARG A 68 -19.86 -10.92 6.13
N SER A 69 -20.04 -12.23 5.90
CA SER A 69 -21.35 -12.88 5.98
C SER A 69 -22.00 -12.71 7.36
N PRO A 70 -23.29 -12.30 7.42
CA PRO A 70 -24.04 -12.21 8.67
C PRO A 70 -24.40 -13.58 9.26
N GLN A 71 -24.42 -14.63 8.43
CA GLN A 71 -24.74 -15.99 8.84
C GLN A 71 -23.46 -16.72 9.26
N ARG A 72 -23.11 -16.63 10.56
CA ARG A 72 -22.02 -17.41 11.15
C ARG A 72 -22.62 -18.62 11.84
N VAL A 73 -22.63 -19.79 11.19
CA VAL A 73 -22.73 -21.03 11.97
C VAL A 73 -21.46 -21.13 12.80
N SER A 74 -21.61 -21.08 14.12
CA SER A 74 -20.57 -21.44 15.08
C SER A 74 -20.33 -22.94 14.94
N SER A 75 -19.55 -23.34 13.94
CA SER A 75 -19.10 -24.72 13.82
C SER A 75 -18.32 -25.08 15.07
N PRO A 76 -18.79 -26.04 15.90
CA PRO A 76 -18.01 -26.55 17.01
C PRO A 76 -16.77 -27.21 16.40
N GLY A 77 -15.58 -26.66 16.62
CA GLY A 77 -14.33 -27.23 16.08
C GLY A 77 -13.60 -26.40 15.01
N GLY A 78 -13.78 -25.07 14.99
CA GLY A 78 -12.69 -24.18 14.59
C GLY A 78 -12.32 -24.10 13.11
N LYS A 79 -13.18 -24.53 12.17
CA LYS A 79 -12.93 -24.25 10.74
C LYS A 79 -13.35 -22.80 10.42
N PRO A 80 -12.42 -21.92 9.98
CA PRO A 80 -12.77 -20.59 9.50
C PRO A 80 -13.55 -20.70 8.18
N TRP A 81 -14.48 -19.78 7.97
CA TRP A 81 -15.21 -19.66 6.69
C TRP A 81 -14.26 -19.27 5.55
N PRO A 82 -14.52 -19.72 4.31
CA PRO A 82 -13.69 -19.38 3.15
C PRO A 82 -13.77 -17.88 2.85
N THR A 83 -12.65 -17.30 2.41
CA THR A 83 -12.61 -15.93 1.87
C THR A 83 -12.66 -16.01 0.35
N ILE A 84 -13.60 -15.28 -0.25
CA ILE A 84 -13.78 -15.24 -1.70
C ILE A 84 -13.23 -13.92 -2.23
N LEU A 85 -12.34 -13.99 -3.22
CA LEU A 85 -11.85 -12.84 -3.96
C LEU A 85 -12.64 -12.73 -5.27
N TRP A 86 -13.34 -11.62 -5.48
CA TRP A 86 -14.08 -11.33 -6.70
C TRP A 86 -13.37 -10.25 -7.51
N LEU A 87 -13.02 -10.55 -8.76
CA LEU A 87 -12.39 -9.61 -9.69
C LEU A 87 -13.24 -9.55 -10.97
N GLN A 88 -13.66 -8.34 -11.35
CA GLN A 88 -14.32 -8.13 -12.64
C GLN A 88 -13.26 -8.11 -13.75
N GLY A 89 -13.46 -8.93 -14.78
CA GLY A 89 -12.63 -8.91 -16.00
C GLY A 89 -13.13 -7.92 -17.06
N GLY A 90 -12.31 -7.71 -18.10
CA GLY A 90 -12.62 -6.90 -19.29
C GLY A 90 -11.86 -5.57 -19.34
N PRO A 91 -11.65 -4.97 -20.54
CA PRO A 91 -11.08 -3.65 -20.65
C PRO A 91 -12.09 -2.59 -20.16
N VAL A 92 -11.66 -1.72 -19.25
CA VAL A 92 -12.45 -0.56 -18.81
C VAL A 92 -12.34 0.52 -19.89
N HIS A 93 -13.26 0.52 -20.87
CA HIS A 93 -13.42 1.65 -21.79
C HIS A 93 -14.33 2.68 -21.13
N THR A 94 -13.77 3.80 -20.67
CA THR A 94 -14.57 4.99 -20.38
C THR A 94 -14.97 5.63 -21.71
N SER A 95 -16.24 5.49 -22.08
CA SER A 95 -16.83 6.10 -23.26
C SER A 95 -17.06 7.61 -23.04
N LEU A 96 -15.99 8.40 -23.18
CA LEU A 96 -16.11 9.82 -23.52
C LEU A 96 -15.69 10.02 -24.97
N HIS A 97 -16.60 9.67 -25.88
CA HIS A 97 -16.55 10.14 -27.27
C HIS A 97 -17.31 11.46 -27.32
N LEU A 98 -16.63 12.58 -27.05
CA LEU A 98 -17.17 13.89 -27.44
C LEU A 98 -17.04 13.98 -28.96
N ASN A 99 -18.15 13.76 -29.66
CA ASN A 99 -18.29 14.16 -31.05
C ASN A 99 -18.31 15.69 -31.09
N SER A 100 -17.15 16.30 -31.33
CA SER A 100 -17.07 17.71 -31.71
C SER A 100 -17.11 17.81 -33.22
N ASN A 101 -18.31 17.77 -33.81
CA ASN A 101 -18.53 18.18 -35.19
C ASN A 101 -19.93 18.80 -35.36
N HIS A 102 -19.93 20.09 -35.71
CA HIS A 102 -20.98 20.90 -36.34
C HIS A 102 -22.24 21.29 -35.55
N VAL A 103 -22.27 22.57 -35.11
CA VAL A 103 -23.19 23.61 -35.60
C VAL A 103 -22.40 24.91 -35.77
#